data_AF-A0A9P5V321-F1
#
_entry.id   AF-A0A9P5V321-F1
#
_cell.length_a   1.000
_cell.length_b   1.000
_cell.length_c   1.000
_cell.angle_alpha   90.00
_cell.angle_beta   90.00
_cell.angle_gamma   90.00
#
_symmetry.space_group_name_H-M   'P 1'
#
loop_
_entity.id
_entity.type
_entity.pdbx_description
1 polymer ?
#
loop_
_entity_poly.entity_id
_entity_poly.type
_entity_poly.pdbx_seq_one_letter_code
_entity_poly.pdbx_strand_id
1 'polypeptide(L)'
;LHPELLGKHQAYIKEQRKTKSDKPVWFVFHGGSGSTENDIKTAVGHGVVKMNVDTDTQWAYWVGIRDFYEKKKDYLQAQVGNPEGPNKPNKKVYDPRVWVREAEKTMAERVKVACKDLGNVDRL
;
A
#
# COMPACT_ATOMS: atom_id res chain seq x y z
N LEU A 1 0.74 12.22 15.43
CA LEU A 1 2.10 11.85 14.96
C LEU A 1 3.01 13.07 15.17
N HIS A 2 4.30 12.90 15.41
CA HIS A 2 5.24 14.02 15.66
C HIS A 2 6.46 13.98 14.71
N PRO A 3 6.25 14.11 13.39
CA PRO A 3 7.33 14.00 12.39
C PRO A 3 8.39 15.10 12.53
N GLU A 4 8.06 16.24 13.13
CA GLU A 4 8.98 17.35 13.41
C GLU A 4 10.15 16.97 14.33
N LEU A 5 9.98 15.94 15.18
CA LEU A 5 11.05 15.46 16.05
C LEU A 5 12.23 14.88 15.26
N LEU A 6 11.96 14.31 14.07
CA LEU A 6 13.01 13.78 13.19
C LEU A 6 13.99 14.87 12.78
N GLY A 7 13.49 16.10 12.52
CA GLY A 7 14.34 17.25 12.23
C GLY A 7 15.26 17.62 13.39
N LYS A 8 14.74 17.57 14.63
CA LYS A 8 15.55 17.80 15.84
C LYS A 8 16.65 16.75 15.99
N HIS A 9 16.36 15.49 15.68
CA HIS A 9 17.36 14.42 15.72
C HIS A 9 18.45 14.59 14.65
N GLN A 10 18.10 14.98 13.42
CA GLN A 10 19.10 15.31 12.38
C GLN A 10 20.03 16.45 12.85
N ALA A 11 19.44 17.53 13.36
CA ALA A 11 20.19 18.70 13.83
C ALA A 11 21.14 18.34 14.99
N TYR A 12 20.65 17.58 15.97
CA TYR A 12 21.46 17.11 17.09
C TYR A 12 22.65 16.27 16.60
N ILE A 13 22.42 15.29 15.72
CA ILE A 13 23.50 14.43 15.21
C ILE A 13 24.50 15.24 14.40
N LYS A 14 24.04 16.18 13.57
CA LYS A 14 24.91 17.07 12.81
C LYS A 14 25.84 17.87 13.72
N GLU A 15 25.31 18.43 14.80
CA GLU A 15 26.08 19.17 15.80
C GLU A 15 27.13 18.28 16.49
N GLN A 16 26.70 17.12 16.99
CA GLN A 16 27.57 16.20 17.74
C GLN A 16 28.68 15.60 16.87
N ARG A 17 28.39 15.30 15.60
CA ARG A 17 29.32 14.64 14.67
C ARG A 17 30.00 15.61 13.71
N LYS A 18 29.66 16.90 13.77
CA LYS A 18 30.17 17.97 12.89
C LYS A 18 30.10 17.59 11.40
N THR A 19 28.98 16.98 10.99
CA THR A 19 28.81 16.51 9.61
C THR A 19 28.48 17.66 8.66
N LYS A 20 28.88 17.53 7.39
CA LYS A 20 28.52 18.50 6.33
C LYS A 20 27.05 18.39 5.91
N SER A 21 26.49 17.17 5.91
CA SER A 21 25.09 16.92 5.55
C SER A 21 24.12 17.43 6.62
N ASP A 22 23.00 18.00 6.19
CA ASP A 22 21.85 18.35 7.04
C ASP A 22 21.00 17.14 7.45
N LYS A 23 21.17 16.02 6.76
CA LYS A 23 20.50 14.75 7.05
C LYS A 23 21.55 13.64 7.21
N PRO A 24 22.36 13.66 8.29
CA PRO A 24 23.43 12.69 8.48
C PRO A 24 22.96 11.25 8.74
N VAL A 25 21.67 11.02 9.03
CA VAL A 25 21.12 9.68 9.25
C VAL A 25 19.92 9.37 8.37
N TRP A 26 19.74 8.08 8.09
CA TRP A 26 18.62 7.54 7.35
C TRP A 26 17.57 6.99 8.31
N PHE A 27 16.38 7.59 8.33
CA PHE A 27 15.30 7.13 9.19
C PHE A 27 14.40 6.11 8.50
N VAL A 28 13.79 5.26 9.34
CA VAL A 28 12.74 4.32 8.95
C VAL A 28 11.45 4.70 9.68
N PHE A 29 10.37 4.88 8.94
CA PHE A 29 9.06 5.20 9.46
C PHE A 29 8.23 3.92 9.61
N HIS A 30 8.13 3.42 10.83
CA HIS A 30 7.26 2.30 11.19
C HIS A 30 5.82 2.79 11.42
N GLY A 31 4.83 1.98 11.03
CA GLY A 31 3.41 2.31 11.26
C GLY A 31 2.90 3.46 10.40
N GLY A 32 3.27 3.52 9.11
CA GLY A 32 2.83 4.60 8.21
C GLY A 32 1.34 4.53 7.82
N SER A 33 0.69 3.37 7.99
CA SER A 33 -0.73 3.19 7.67
C SER A 33 -1.60 4.13 8.51
N GLY A 34 -2.51 4.87 7.87
CA GLY A 34 -3.36 5.88 8.52
C GLY A 34 -2.70 7.23 8.85
N SER A 35 -1.42 7.43 8.55
CA SER A 35 -0.78 8.74 8.65
C SER A 35 -1.29 9.69 7.56
N THR A 36 -1.32 10.99 7.84
CA THR A 36 -1.72 11.97 6.84
C THR A 36 -0.63 12.17 5.79
N GLU A 37 -1.00 12.61 4.59
CA GLU A 37 -0.04 12.98 3.54
C GLU A 37 0.97 14.03 4.04
N ASN A 38 0.51 14.98 4.86
CA ASN A 38 1.37 16.02 5.43
C ASN A 38 2.39 15.45 6.43
N ASP A 39 2.00 14.49 7.25
CA ASP A 39 2.92 13.81 8.18
C ASP A 39 4.01 13.05 7.43
N ILE A 40 3.61 12.31 6.38
CA ILE A 40 4.54 11.54 5.54
C ILE A 40 5.52 12.49 4.83
N LYS A 41 5.02 13.55 4.21
CA LYS A 41 5.85 14.58 3.56
C LYS A 41 6.84 15.22 4.52
N THR A 42 6.40 15.55 5.73
CA THR A 42 7.27 16.12 6.77
C THR A 42 8.36 15.13 7.17
N ALA A 43 8.01 13.86 7.37
CA ALA A 43 8.96 12.81 7.75
C ALA A 43 10.02 12.54 6.65
N VAL A 44 9.59 12.47 5.38
CA VAL A 44 10.50 12.39 4.22
C VAL A 44 11.39 13.63 4.13
N GLY A 45 10.80 14.81 4.37
CA GLY A 45 11.51 16.08 4.50
C GLY A 45 12.62 16.06 5.54
N HIS A 46 12.51 15.23 6.58
CA HIS A 46 13.51 15.02 7.63
C HIS A 46 14.41 13.79 7.46
N GLY A 47 14.41 13.15 6.28
CA GLY A 47 15.37 12.09 5.93
C GLY A 47 14.90 10.67 6.23
N VAL A 48 13.58 10.45 6.32
CA VAL A 48 13.02 9.10 6.16
C VAL A 48 13.29 8.60 4.75
N VAL A 49 13.86 7.40 4.65
CA VAL A 49 14.16 6.72 3.37
C VAL A 49 13.34 5.45 3.16
N LYS A 50 12.66 4.97 4.19
CA LYS A 50 11.84 3.75 4.18
C LYS A 50 10.63 3.94 5.06
N MET A 51 9.45 3.60 4.55
CA MET A 51 8.22 3.55 5.33
C MET A 51 7.61 2.15 5.25
N ASN A 52 7.17 1.61 6.38
CA ASN A 52 6.43 0.36 6.42
C ASN A 52 4.96 0.62 6.10
N VAL A 53 4.41 -0.13 5.14
CA VAL A 53 2.99 -0.14 4.79
C VAL A 53 2.55 -1.59 4.79
N ASP A 54 1.56 -1.93 5.61
CA ASP A 54 1.11 -3.30 5.78
C ASP A 54 -0.41 -3.37 5.87
N THR A 55 -1.02 -2.84 6.95
CA THR A 55 -2.48 -2.84 7.16
C THR A 55 -3.25 -2.28 5.96
N ASP A 56 -2.79 -1.17 5.40
CA ASP A 56 -3.44 -0.57 4.24
C ASP A 56 -3.38 -1.44 2.99
N THR A 57 -2.26 -2.15 2.79
CA THR A 57 -2.10 -3.08 1.66
C THR A 57 -2.88 -4.38 1.87
N GLN A 58 -2.95 -4.90 3.11
CA GLN A 58 -3.79 -6.04 3.47
C GLN A 58 -5.27 -5.74 3.18
N TRP A 59 -5.74 -4.56 3.60
CA TRP A 59 -7.10 -4.11 3.33
C TRP A 59 -7.35 -3.94 1.83
N ALA A 60 -6.45 -3.27 1.11
CA ALA A 60 -6.59 -3.09 -0.34
C ALA A 60 -6.61 -4.42 -1.10
N TYR A 61 -5.81 -5.40 -0.68
CA TYR A 61 -5.81 -6.74 -1.25
C TYR A 61 -7.16 -7.45 -1.03
N TRP A 62 -7.70 -7.39 0.19
CA TRP A 62 -9.02 -7.93 0.52
C TRP A 62 -10.14 -7.30 -0.32
N VAL A 63 -10.12 -5.98 -0.51
CA VAL A 63 -11.13 -5.24 -1.30
C VAL A 63 -11.29 -5.83 -2.70
N GLY A 64 -10.20 -6.18 -3.39
CA GLY A 64 -10.28 -6.77 -4.74
C GLY A 64 -11.00 -8.12 -4.76
N ILE A 65 -10.77 -8.96 -3.75
CA ILE A 65 -11.47 -10.26 -3.60
C ILE A 65 -12.94 -10.04 -3.27
N ARG A 66 -13.21 -9.20 -2.25
CA ARG A 66 -14.58 -8.90 -1.79
C ARG A 66 -15.43 -8.38 -2.94
N ASP A 67 -14.94 -7.37 -3.66
CA ASP A 67 -15.69 -6.72 -4.73
C ASP A 67 -15.89 -7.66 -5.93
N PHE A 68 -14.93 -8.56 -6.21
CA PHE A 68 -15.12 -9.60 -7.22
C PHE A 68 -16.23 -10.59 -6.80
N TYR A 69 -16.18 -11.07 -5.55
CA TYR A 69 -17.18 -12.00 -5.02
C TYR A 69 -18.57 -11.38 -5.06
N GLU A 70 -18.74 -10.15 -4.57
CA GLU A 70 -20.05 -9.48 -4.56
C GLU A 70 -20.63 -9.36 -5.98
N LYS A 71 -19.81 -9.00 -6.97
CA LYS A 71 -20.24 -8.86 -8.37
C LYS A 71 -20.52 -10.19 -9.07
N LYS A 72 -19.90 -11.28 -8.62
CA LYS A 72 -19.96 -12.61 -9.25
C LYS A 72 -20.56 -13.68 -8.36
N LYS A 73 -21.25 -13.27 -7.29
CA LYS A 73 -21.77 -14.15 -6.24
C LYS A 73 -22.52 -15.34 -6.81
N ASP A 74 -23.46 -15.09 -7.71
CA ASP A 74 -24.33 -16.14 -8.28
C ASP A 74 -23.60 -17.10 -9.23
N TYR A 75 -22.40 -16.74 -9.69
CA TYR A 75 -21.55 -17.56 -10.56
C TYR A 75 -20.49 -18.34 -9.76
N LEU A 76 -20.40 -18.14 -8.44
CA LEU A 76 -19.37 -18.74 -7.59
C LEU A 76 -19.90 -19.83 -6.65
N GLN A 77 -21.19 -20.16 -6.73
CA GLN A 77 -21.82 -21.13 -5.81
C GLN A 77 -21.76 -22.58 -6.31
N ALA A 78 -21.51 -22.79 -7.60
CA ALA A 78 -21.46 -24.11 -8.21
C ALA A 78 -20.48 -24.14 -9.39
N GLN A 79 -19.96 -25.31 -9.74
CA GLN A 79 -19.12 -25.47 -10.94
C GLN A 79 -19.91 -25.28 -12.25
N VAL A 80 -21.19 -25.69 -12.23
CA VAL A 80 -22.16 -25.58 -13.33
C VAL A 80 -23.48 -25.10 -12.74
N GLY A 81 -24.16 -24.18 -13.44
CA GLY A 81 -25.40 -23.54 -12.99
C GLY A 81 -25.14 -22.11 -12.53
N ASN A 82 -25.81 -21.15 -13.15
CA ASN A 82 -25.73 -19.72 -12.85
C ASN A 82 -26.98 -18.99 -13.39
N PRO A 83 -27.12 -17.66 -13.24
CA PRO A 83 -28.28 -16.90 -13.73
C PRO A 83 -28.56 -17.00 -15.24
N GLU A 84 -27.58 -17.41 -16.04
CA GLU A 84 -27.73 -17.61 -17.50
C GLU A 84 -28.24 -19.03 -17.84
N GLY A 85 -28.33 -19.94 -16.86
CA GLY A 85 -28.97 -21.24 -17.00
C GLY A 85 -28.33 -22.36 -16.16
N PRO A 86 -29.07 -23.46 -15.91
CA PRO A 86 -28.65 -24.55 -15.02
C PRO A 86 -27.46 -25.36 -15.53
N ASN A 87 -27.19 -25.34 -16.84
CA ASN A 87 -26.11 -26.09 -17.47
C ASN A 87 -24.90 -25.23 -17.88
N LYS A 88 -24.86 -23.95 -17.46
CA LYS A 88 -23.78 -23.03 -17.83
C LYS A 88 -22.56 -23.21 -16.90
N PRO A 89 -21.34 -23.37 -17.44
CA PRO A 89 -20.14 -23.59 -16.63
C PRO A 89 -19.57 -22.29 -16.06
N ASN A 90 -19.13 -22.33 -14.81
CA ASN A 90 -18.59 -21.16 -14.10
C ASN A 90 -17.05 -21.11 -14.06
N LYS A 91 -16.36 -22.04 -14.73
CA LYS A 91 -14.88 -22.16 -14.70
C LYS A 91 -14.15 -20.85 -14.93
N LYS A 92 -14.63 -20.03 -15.86
CA LYS A 92 -14.02 -18.72 -16.18
C LYS A 92 -14.12 -17.69 -15.05
N VAL A 93 -14.95 -17.94 -14.04
CA VAL A 93 -15.22 -17.04 -12.92
C VAL A 93 -14.53 -17.52 -11.65
N TYR A 94 -14.64 -18.81 -11.30
CA TYR A 94 -14.03 -19.34 -10.07
C TYR A 94 -12.53 -19.65 -10.19
N ASP A 95 -11.95 -19.59 -11.40
CA ASP A 95 -10.52 -19.76 -11.60
C ASP A 95 -9.73 -18.78 -10.72
N PRO A 96 -8.87 -19.26 -9.80
CA PRO A 96 -8.12 -18.40 -8.89
C PRO A 96 -7.34 -17.31 -9.59
N ARG A 97 -6.85 -17.57 -10.81
CA ARG A 97 -6.10 -16.58 -11.59
C ARG A 97 -6.91 -15.33 -11.91
N VAL A 98 -8.24 -15.41 -11.86
CA VAL A 98 -9.14 -14.28 -12.12
C VAL A 98 -9.29 -13.43 -10.87
N TRP A 99 -9.75 -14.01 -9.76
CA TRP A 99 -10.08 -13.23 -8.57
C TRP A 99 -8.87 -12.89 -7.69
N VAL A 100 -7.81 -13.71 -7.69
CA VAL A 100 -6.52 -13.32 -7.08
C VAL A 100 -5.94 -12.12 -7.83
N ARG A 101 -6.08 -12.08 -9.17
CA ARG A 101 -5.62 -10.95 -9.95
C ARG A 101 -6.36 -9.65 -9.63
N GLU A 102 -7.64 -9.71 -9.27
CA GLU A 102 -8.37 -8.53 -8.80
C GLU A 102 -7.81 -8.00 -7.47
N ALA A 103 -7.42 -8.88 -6.55
CA ALA A 103 -6.74 -8.52 -5.30
C ALA A 103 -5.37 -7.86 -5.54
N GLU A 104 -4.58 -8.42 -6.46
CA GLU A 104 -3.29 -7.85 -6.85
C GLU A 104 -3.44 -6.46 -7.45
N LYS A 105 -4.45 -6.23 -8.30
CA LYS A 105 -4.71 -4.92 -8.91
C LYS A 105 -5.01 -3.87 -7.85
N THR A 106 -5.91 -4.15 -6.91
CA THR A 106 -6.28 -3.19 -5.86
C THR A 106 -5.12 -2.93 -4.90
N MET A 107 -4.33 -3.96 -4.55
CA MET A 107 -3.11 -3.77 -3.77
C MET A 107 -2.06 -2.93 -4.52
N ALA A 108 -1.86 -3.18 -5.82
CA ALA A 108 -0.93 -2.41 -6.65
C ALA A 108 -1.30 -0.92 -6.69
N GLU A 109 -2.59 -0.59 -6.82
CA GLU A 109 -3.04 0.80 -6.74
C GLU A 109 -2.74 1.43 -5.36
N ARG A 110 -2.94 0.69 -4.27
CA ARG A 110 -2.59 1.19 -2.93
C ARG A 110 -1.09 1.41 -2.76
N VAL A 111 -0.25 0.54 -3.33
CA VAL A 111 1.22 0.71 -3.35
C VAL A 111 1.61 1.95 -4.15
N LYS A 112 0.99 2.20 -5.31
CA LYS A 112 1.25 3.43 -6.09
C LYS A 112 0.96 4.70 -5.29
N VAL A 113 -0.12 4.72 -4.51
CA VAL A 113 -0.41 5.84 -3.60
C VAL A 113 0.73 6.02 -2.59
N ALA A 114 1.19 4.95 -1.94
CA ALA A 114 2.32 5.03 -1.00
C ALA A 114 3.61 5.52 -1.68
N CYS A 115 3.92 5.06 -2.90
CA CYS A 115 5.06 5.54 -3.68
C CYS A 115 4.95 7.04 -3.96
N LYS A 116 3.76 7.53 -4.34
CA LYS A 116 3.50 8.95 -4.56
C LYS A 116 3.70 9.77 -3.28
N ASP A 117 3.14 9.32 -2.15
CA ASP A 117 3.24 10.01 -0.86
C ASP A 117 4.70 10.11 -0.38
N LEU A 118 5.52 9.10 -0.70
CA LEU A 118 6.95 9.06 -0.41
C LEU A 118 7.82 9.82 -1.43
N GLY A 119 7.23 10.42 -2.48
CA GLY A 119 7.98 11.10 -3.54
C GLY A 119 8.82 10.16 -4.42
N ASN A 120 8.48 8.87 -4.43
CA ASN A 120 9.19 7.79 -5.13
C ASN A 120 8.44 7.34 -6.40
N VAL A 121 8.17 8.28 -7.29
CA VAL A 121 7.57 8.04 -8.61
C VAL A 121 8.59 8.47 -9.67
N ASP A 122 8.82 7.62 -10.68
CA ASP A 122 9.75 7.84 -11.79
C ASP A 122 11.19 8.19 -11.34
N ARG A 123 11.76 7.35 -10.47
CA ARG A 123 13.10 7.55 -9.84
C ARG A 123 14.14 6.48 -10.21
N LEU A 124 13.91 5.70 -11.28
CA LEU A 124 14.82 4.62 -11.72
C LEU A 124 15.91 5.11 -12.68
#